data_AF-A0A818M258-F1
#
_entry.id   AF-A0A818M258-F1
#
_cell.length_a   1.000
_cell.length_b   1.000
_cell.length_c   1.000
_cell.angle_alpha   90.00
_cell.angle_beta   90.00
_cell.angle_gamma   90.00
#
_symmetry.space_group_name_H-M   'P 1'
#
loop_
_entity.id
_entity.type
_entity.pdbx_description
1 polymer ?
#
loop_
_entity_poly.entity_id
_entity_poly.type
_entity_poly.pdbx_seq_one_letter_code
_entity_poly.pdbx_strand_id
1 'polypeptide(L)'
;MNNSINPPIINPNQFPSLTRICINEISIRNDSYIISMYIKNIEQSEIDIKVRKKESADQWKSSFNVTDIEIMTEKTGNFKSFNVFVNMLEDAINKVRLTNFFFV
;
A
#
# COMPACT_ATOMS: atom_id res chain seq x y z
N MET A 1 -24.64 -17.97 28.01
CA MET A 1 -23.68 -18.55 27.04
C MET A 1 -23.00 -17.39 26.36
N ASN A 2 -21.91 -16.91 26.95
CA ASN A 2 -21.23 -15.70 26.50
C ASN A 2 -20.07 -16.15 25.60
N ASN A 3 -20.26 -16.05 24.29
CA ASN A 3 -19.21 -16.30 23.33
C ASN A 3 -18.30 -15.06 23.28
N SER A 4 -17.29 -15.01 24.16
CA SER A 4 -16.17 -14.10 23.98
C SER A 4 -15.41 -14.51 22.72
N ILE A 5 -15.70 -13.82 21.61
CA ILE A 5 -14.84 -13.83 20.43
C ILE A 5 -13.58 -13.09 20.85
N ASN A 6 -12.56 -13.84 21.27
CA ASN A 6 -11.25 -13.26 21.49
C ASN A 6 -10.80 -12.59 20.19
N PRO A 7 -10.35 -11.32 20.21
CA PRO A 7 -9.79 -10.70 19.03
C PRO A 7 -8.61 -11.55 18.53
N PRO A 8 -8.38 -11.63 17.21
CA PRO A 8 -7.26 -12.40 16.67
C PRO A 8 -5.97 -11.89 17.34
N ILE A 9 -5.26 -12.81 18.00
CA ILE A 9 -3.97 -12.53 18.64
C ILE A 9 -2.98 -12.33 17.49
N ILE A 10 -2.79 -11.08 17.09
CA ILE A 10 -1.80 -10.69 16.10
C ILE A 10 -0.43 -10.98 16.71
N ASN A 11 0.27 -11.97 16.16
CA ASN A 11 1.60 -12.35 16.63
C ASN A 11 2.58 -11.20 16.29
N PRO A 12 3.26 -10.57 17.27
CA PRO A 12 4.19 -9.47 17.00
C PRO A 12 5.38 -9.90 16.11
N ASN A 13 5.68 -11.20 16.05
CA ASN A 13 6.71 -11.75 15.15
C ASN A 13 6.22 -11.97 13.70
N GLN A 14 4.94 -11.71 13.41
CA GLN A 14 4.40 -11.69 12.04
C GLN A 14 4.74 -10.38 11.30
N PHE A 15 5.26 -9.39 12.02
CA PHE A 15 5.85 -8.19 11.47
C PHE A 15 7.32 -8.15 11.85
N PRO A 16 8.22 -8.81 11.08
CA PRO A 16 9.63 -8.58 11.28
C PRO A 16 9.87 -7.10 11.03
N SER A 17 10.29 -6.41 12.10
CA SER A 17 10.90 -5.09 12.14
C SER A 17 11.18 -4.48 10.77
N LEU A 18 10.59 -3.30 10.51
CA LEU A 18 11.15 -2.17 9.74
C LEU A 18 9.97 -1.41 9.12
N THR A 19 9.91 -0.12 9.41
CA THR A 19 9.12 0.86 8.67
C THR A 19 9.36 0.63 7.17
N ARG A 20 8.43 -0.05 6.49
CA ARG A 20 8.58 -0.27 5.04
C ARG A 20 8.34 1.07 4.36
N ILE A 21 9.41 1.63 3.85
CA ILE A 21 9.43 2.90 3.13
C ILE A 21 10.01 2.60 1.76
N CYS A 22 9.23 2.87 0.72
CA CYS A 22 9.66 2.73 -0.66
C CYS A 22 9.59 4.11 -1.31
N ILE A 23 10.72 4.59 -1.83
CA ILE A 23 10.77 5.84 -2.58
C ILE A 23 11.46 5.55 -3.89
N ASN A 24 10.77 5.82 -5.00
CA ASN A 24 11.38 5.66 -6.32
C ASN A 24 10.90 6.75 -7.28
N GLU A 25 11.73 7.03 -8.29
CA GLU A 25 11.37 7.90 -9.40
C GLU A 25 10.86 7.04 -10.56
N ILE A 26 9.67 7.35 -11.06
CA ILE A 26 9.05 6.67 -12.19
C ILE A 26 8.72 7.70 -13.26
N SER A 27 9.15 7.44 -14.49
CA SER A 27 8.77 8.24 -15.65
C SER A 27 7.48 7.68 -16.25
N ILE A 28 6.43 8.49 -16.26
CA ILE A 28 5.16 8.15 -16.91
C ILE A 28 4.99 9.09 -18.09
N ARG A 29 5.03 8.53 -19.31
CA ARG A 29 5.07 9.28 -20.58
C ARG A 29 6.31 10.18 -20.64
N ASN A 30 6.14 11.49 -20.51
CA ASN A 30 7.21 12.49 -20.60
C ASN A 30 7.48 13.18 -19.26
N ASP A 31 6.75 12.79 -18.21
CA ASP A 31 6.81 13.42 -16.90
C ASP A 31 7.49 12.48 -15.88
N SER A 32 8.37 13.04 -15.06
CA SER A 32 8.96 12.32 -13.91
C SER A 32 8.12 12.49 -12.65
N TYR A 33 7.85 11.38 -11.98
CA TYR A 33 7.13 11.33 -10.72
C TYR A 33 7.98 10.68 -9.63
N ILE A 34 7.95 11.25 -8.44
CA ILE A 34 8.51 10.64 -7.23
C ILE A 34 7.36 9.99 -6.49
N ILE A 35 7.39 8.67 -6.38
CA ILE A 35 6.43 7.90 -5.59
C ILE A 35 7.07 7.57 -4.25
N SER A 36 6.37 7.85 -3.17
CA SER A 36 6.78 7.54 -1.80
C SER A 36 5.67 6.80 -1.09
N MET A 37 5.94 5.61 -0.62
CA MET A 37 5.05 4.80 0.20
C MET A 37 5.68 4.60 1.56
N TYR A 38 4.91 4.73 2.65
CA TYR A 38 5.36 4.37 3.99
C TYR A 38 4.22 3.84 4.84
N ILE A 39 4.53 2.89 5.72
CA ILE A 39 3.59 2.42 6.74
C ILE A 39 3.47 3.51 7.81
N LYS A 40 2.27 4.04 7.99
CA LYS A 40 1.95 5.09 8.96
C LYS A 40 1.67 4.50 10.34
N ASN A 41 0.97 3.37 10.40
CA ASN A 41 0.71 2.64 11.65
C ASN A 41 0.78 1.13 11.37
N ILE A 42 1.69 0.43 12.06
CA ILE A 42 1.87 -1.02 11.91
C ILE A 42 0.70 -1.78 12.56
N GLU A 43 0.26 -1.34 13.74
CA GLU A 43 -0.82 -2.00 14.50
C GLU A 43 -2.17 -1.89 13.78
N GLN A 44 -2.43 -0.73 13.17
CA GLN A 44 -3.66 -0.50 12.40
C GLN A 44 -3.49 -0.85 10.91
N SER A 45 -2.30 -1.30 10.51
CA SER A 45 -1.98 -1.62 9.12
C SER A 45 -2.44 -0.51 8.17
N GLU A 46 -1.94 0.70 8.42
CA GLU A 46 -2.24 1.91 7.65
C GLU A 46 -1.02 2.29 6.81
N ILE A 47 -1.23 2.57 5.53
CA ILE A 47 -0.20 3.03 4.59
C ILE A 47 -0.53 4.42 4.06
N ASP A 48 0.50 5.24 3.90
CA ASP A 48 0.45 6.50 3.18
C ASP A 48 1.19 6.35 1.86
N ILE A 49 0.55 6.79 0.78
CA ILE A 49 1.11 6.86 -0.57
C ILE A 49 1.13 8.33 -0.99
N LYS A 50 2.28 8.78 -1.45
CA LYS A 50 2.50 10.12 -2.02
C LYS A 50 3.05 9.97 -3.42
N VAL A 51 2.48 10.73 -4.35
CA VAL A 51 3.00 10.87 -5.71
C VAL A 51 3.23 12.35 -5.94
N ARG A 52 4.46 12.73 -6.28
CA ARG A 52 4.81 14.11 -6.60
C ARG A 52 5.33 14.19 -8.02
N LYS A 53 4.79 15.08 -8.84
CA LYS A 53 5.39 15.40 -10.14
C LYS A 53 6.66 16.23 -9.90
N LYS A 54 7.75 15.91 -10.58
CA LYS A 54 9.08 16.52 -10.31
C LYS A 54 9.15 17.96 -10.81
N GLU A 55 8.56 18.21 -11.98
CA GLU A 55 8.60 19.47 -12.71
C GLU A 55 7.50 20.45 -12.32
N SER A 56 6.45 19.99 -11.63
CA SER A 56 5.38 20.84 -11.11
C SER A 56 5.28 20.72 -9.58
N ALA A 57 4.47 21.59 -8.97
CA ALA A 57 4.14 21.49 -7.55
C ALA A 57 3.03 20.46 -7.27
N ASP A 58 2.62 19.68 -8.28
CA ASP A 58 1.52 18.74 -8.14
C ASP A 58 1.92 17.57 -7.24
N GLN A 59 1.13 17.38 -6.18
CA GLN A 59 1.29 16.29 -5.24
C GLN A 59 -0.07 15.67 -4.91
N TRP A 60 -0.12 14.35 -4.99
CA TRP A 60 -1.24 13.55 -4.54
C TRP A 60 -0.82 12.76 -3.31
N LYS A 61 -1.61 12.87 -2.24
CA LYS A 61 -1.42 12.10 -1.01
C LYS A 61 -2.70 11.34 -0.71
N SER A 62 -2.55 10.05 -0.42
CA SER A 62 -3.66 9.20 0.01
C SER A 62 -3.20 8.29 1.14
N SER A 63 -4.10 8.03 2.08
CA SER A 63 -3.91 7.14 3.21
C SER A 63 -4.93 6.02 3.11
N PHE A 64 -4.51 4.79 3.33
CA PHE A 64 -5.38 3.62 3.24
C PHE A 64 -5.17 2.71 4.43
N ASN A 65 -6.26 2.24 5.02
CA ASN A 65 -6.25 1.17 6.01
C ASN A 65 -6.57 -0.19 5.37
N VAL A 66 -6.49 -1.26 6.16
CA VAL A 66 -6.82 -2.64 5.74
C VAL A 66 -8.20 -2.72 5.10
N THR A 67 -9.21 -2.20 5.78
CA THR A 67 -10.61 -2.23 5.36
C THR A 67 -10.81 -1.54 4.01
N ASP A 68 -10.17 -0.39 3.80
CA ASP A 68 -10.25 0.36 2.54
C ASP A 68 -9.70 -0.46 1.37
N ILE A 69 -8.51 -1.05 1.53
CA ILE A 69 -7.87 -1.88 0.50
C ILE A 69 -8.69 -3.14 0.21
N GLU A 70 -9.17 -3.82 1.24
CA GLU A 70 -9.94 -5.04 1.10
C GLU A 70 -11.28 -4.77 0.39
N ILE A 71 -11.99 -3.70 0.78
CA ILE A 71 -13.22 -3.29 0.09
C ILE A 71 -12.94 -2.90 -1.37
N MET A 72 -11.86 -2.17 -1.64
CA MET A 72 -11.51 -1.79 -3.02
C MET A 72 -11.20 -3.00 -3.91
N THR A 73 -10.50 -3.99 -3.38
CA THR A 73 -10.12 -5.21 -4.12
C THR A 73 -11.28 -6.20 -4.24
N GLU A 74 -12.18 -6.23 -3.27
CA GLU A 74 -13.43 -7.00 -3.35
C GLU A 74 -14.39 -6.42 -4.39
N LYS A 75 -14.55 -5.09 -4.43
CA LYS A 75 -15.43 -4.39 -5.40
C LYS A 75 -15.05 -4.64 -6.86
N THR A 76 -13.81 -5.01 -7.10
CA THR A 76 -13.26 -5.27 -8.43
C THR A 76 -13.26 -6.77 -8.76
N GLY A 77 -13.81 -7.61 -7.88
CA GLY A 77 -13.92 -9.06 -8.06
C GLY A 77 -12.62 -9.82 -7.83
N ASN A 78 -11.58 -9.16 -7.32
CA ASN A 78 -10.25 -9.74 -7.11
C ASN A 78 -9.76 -9.39 -5.71
N PHE A 79 -10.39 -9.98 -4.69
CA PHE A 79 -10.03 -9.76 -3.30
C PHE A 79 -8.53 -10.00 -3.08
N LYS A 80 -7.85 -9.00 -2.50
CA LYS A 80 -6.46 -9.10 -2.07
C LYS A 80 -6.36 -8.62 -0.64
N SER A 81 -5.78 -9.47 0.22
CA SER A 81 -5.42 -9.08 1.58
C SER A 81 -4.45 -7.90 1.55
N PHE A 82 -4.54 -7.03 2.55
CA PHE A 82 -3.71 -5.84 2.68
C PHE A 82 -2.20 -6.09 2.45
N ASN A 83 -1.64 -7.12 3.08
CA ASN A 83 -0.22 -7.46 2.94
C ASN A 83 0.16 -7.84 1.50
N VAL A 84 -0.72 -8.52 0.77
CA VAL A 84 -0.47 -8.88 -0.65
C VAL A 84 -0.46 -7.61 -1.50
N PHE A 85 -1.42 -6.71 -1.27
CA PHE A 85 -1.48 -5.42 -1.97
C PHE A 85 -0.23 -4.57 -1.69
N VAL A 86 0.19 -4.46 -0.43
CA VAL A 86 1.39 -3.72 -0.02
C VAL A 86 2.65 -4.29 -0.68
N ASN A 87 2.83 -5.62 -0.66
CA ASN A 87 3.96 -6.26 -1.33
C ASN A 87 3.95 -6.02 -2.85
N MET A 88 2.77 -6.09 -3.48
CA MET A 88 2.64 -5.81 -4.91
C MET A 88 2.98 -4.36 -5.25
N LEU A 89 2.54 -3.41 -4.42
CA LEU A 89 2.82 -2.00 -4.62
C LEU A 89 4.31 -1.69 -4.40
N GLU A 90 4.91 -2.26 -3.37
CA GLU A 90 6.36 -2.19 -3.12
C GLU A 90 7.16 -2.74 -4.30
N ASP A 91 6.78 -3.91 -4.82
CA ASP A 91 7.41 -4.49 -6.01
C ASP A 91 7.21 -3.63 -7.26
N ALA A 92 6.01 -3.06 -7.46
CA ALA A 92 5.72 -2.21 -8.61
C ALA A 92 6.54 -0.92 -8.59
N ILE A 93 6.69 -0.31 -7.41
CA ILE A 93 7.50 0.89 -7.19
C ILE A 93 8.98 0.57 -7.39
N ASN A 94 9.48 -0.53 -6.85
CA ASN A 94 10.90 -0.89 -6.92
C ASN A 94 11.34 -1.39 -8.32
N LYS A 95 10.51 -2.20 -8.98
CA LYS A 95 10.86 -2.84 -10.26
C LYS A 95 10.45 -2.03 -11.48
N VAL A 96 9.84 -0.85 -11.31
CA VAL A 96 9.32 0.02 -12.39
C VAL A 96 8.46 -0.77 -13.38
N ARG A 97 7.72 -1.77 -12.88
CA ARG A 97 6.80 -2.60 -13.68
C ARG A 97 5.40 -2.42 -13.13
N LEU A 98 4.78 -1.31 -13.52
CA LEU A 98 3.37 -1.03 -13.24
C LEU A 98 2.40 -1.90 -14.06
N THR A 99 2.91 -2.71 -15.02
CA THR A 99 2.10 -3.54 -15.91
C THR A 99 1.26 -4.60 -15.20
N ASN A 100 1.62 -5.00 -13.98
CA ASN A 100 0.85 -5.95 -13.18
C ASN A 100 -0.05 -5.30 -12.13
N PHE A 101 -0.06 -3.97 -12.02
CA PHE A 101 -0.84 -3.24 -11.02
C PHE A 101 -2.15 -2.67 -11.58
N PHE A 102 -2.26 -2.47 -12.90
CA PHE A 102 -3.42 -1.85 -13.54
C PHE A 102 -4.51 -2.83 -14.04
N PHE A 103 -4.47 -4.10 -13.65
CA PHE A 103 -5.59 -5.03 -13.90
C PHE A 103 -6.48 -5.14 -12.66
N VAL A 104 -7.09 -4.02 -12.30
CA VAL A 104 -8.17 -3.90 -11.33
C VAL A 104 -9.13 -2.85 -11.85
#